data_AF-A0A0B1T7X7-F1
#
_entry.id   AF-A0A0B1T7X7-F1
#
_cell.length_a   1.000
_cell.length_b   1.000
_cell.length_c   1.000
_cell.angle_alpha   90.00
_cell.angle_beta   90.00
_cell.angle_gamma   90.00
#
_symmetry.space_group_name_H-M   'P 1'
#
loop_
_entity.id
_entity.type
_entity.pdbx_description
1 polymer ?
#
loop_
_entity_poly.entity_id
_entity_poly.type
_entity_poly.pdbx_seq_one_letter_code
_entity_poly.pdbx_strand_id
1 'polypeptide(L)'
;MTFPFVPVSADPNFFKGDVFKRLRKGNFKKDFSAILGTVEDEGTYWLPYYVADHGFSFDPSISPEDPKNAALIDESQYQQSMKLFLPYFGDSSKIGEALTKEYRTVSRRRTLKEKLRDGVGRFIGDYCFTCGLIEFADIIADYVPVYMYYFTMRSTANPWPKWMGVMHGYEIEYFFGQPIARPSLYDEKYLETEQRFSKYILQLWSDFCTTGSPAPYWPKYNKRDRKALVLSEQSSSENNNIIEDVHGRQCKLINKWKKIASKRKSWKYSFLTKSEVIIRYPHWCSSEETEKSGDAKKNNKYTMIMQVAPFHNEAVLKMIFSFSVVMLTKKALNPAS
;
A
#
# COMPACT_ATOMS: atom_id res chain seq x y z
N MET A 1 7.47 -4.04 11.98
CA MET A 1 7.92 -3.29 10.78
C MET A 1 8.00 -1.81 11.08
N THR A 2 9.21 -1.29 11.26
CA THR A 2 9.45 0.12 11.60
C THR A 2 10.73 0.57 10.93
N PHE A 3 10.64 1.61 10.13
CA PHE A 3 11.82 2.17 9.46
C PHE A 3 12.39 3.29 10.32
N PRO A 4 13.72 3.37 10.48
CA PRO A 4 14.36 4.37 11.33
C PRO A 4 14.22 5.79 10.78
N PHE A 5 14.15 5.94 9.46
CA PHE A 5 14.02 7.22 8.77
C PHE A 5 12.75 7.22 7.93
N VAL A 6 11.79 8.04 8.32
CA VAL A 6 10.49 8.21 7.67
C VAL A 6 10.13 9.69 7.65
N PRO A 7 9.28 10.14 6.71
CA PRO A 7 8.71 11.49 6.79
C PRO A 7 8.02 11.68 8.15
N VAL A 8 8.33 12.78 8.84
CA VAL A 8 7.63 13.13 10.08
C VAL A 8 6.26 13.72 9.76
N SER A 9 5.26 13.45 10.59
CA SER A 9 3.90 13.94 10.35
C SER A 9 3.80 15.46 10.48
N ALA A 10 4.58 16.05 11.38
CA ALA A 10 4.69 17.48 11.58
C ALA A 10 6.13 17.92 11.38
N ASP A 11 6.33 18.82 10.42
CA ASP A 11 7.62 19.45 10.21
C ASP A 11 7.41 20.95 9.89
N PRO A 12 8.25 21.84 10.46
CA PRO A 12 8.12 23.28 10.26
C PRO A 12 8.54 23.77 8.87
N ASN A 13 9.33 22.99 8.11
CA ASN A 13 9.97 23.47 6.89
C ASN A 13 9.22 23.07 5.62
N PHE A 14 9.09 21.76 5.38
CA PHE A 14 8.43 21.14 4.25
C PHE A 14 6.90 21.13 4.40
N PHE A 15 6.37 20.51 5.46
CA PHE A 15 4.92 20.43 5.69
C PHE A 15 4.33 21.69 6.33
N LYS A 16 5.17 22.50 6.98
CA LYS A 16 4.77 23.72 7.71
C LYS A 16 3.62 23.43 8.68
N GLY A 17 3.79 22.41 9.51
CA GLY A 17 2.80 21.90 10.47
C GLY A 17 2.47 20.42 10.24
N ASP A 18 1.43 19.93 10.91
CA ASP A 18 0.98 18.53 10.80
C ASP A 18 0.24 18.25 9.47
N VAL A 19 0.78 17.34 8.67
CA VAL A 19 0.28 16.98 7.33
C VAL A 19 -1.14 16.43 7.38
N PHE A 20 -1.51 15.67 8.41
CA PHE A 20 -2.84 15.07 8.53
C PHE A 20 -3.92 16.11 8.84
N LYS A 21 -3.62 17.04 9.75
CA LYS A 21 -4.47 18.17 10.05
C LYS A 21 -4.66 19.04 8.80
N ARG A 22 -3.62 19.22 8.00
CA ARG A 22 -3.70 19.93 6.72
C ARG A 22 -4.57 19.20 5.71
N LEU A 23 -4.36 17.90 5.51
CA LEU A 23 -5.17 17.08 4.60
C LEU A 23 -6.66 17.12 4.97
N ARG A 24 -7.00 16.88 6.25
CA ARG A 24 -8.41 16.91 6.71
C ARG A 24 -9.08 18.27 6.60
N LYS A 25 -8.30 19.36 6.67
CA LYS A 25 -8.79 20.73 6.50
C LYS A 25 -8.79 21.19 5.03
N GLY A 26 -8.41 20.33 4.09
CA GLY A 26 -8.29 20.74 2.69
C GLY A 26 -7.14 21.71 2.42
N ASN A 27 -6.15 21.83 3.32
CA ASN A 27 -5.02 22.75 3.21
C ASN A 27 -3.85 22.13 2.44
N PHE A 28 -4.13 21.81 1.16
CA PHE A 28 -3.18 21.31 0.17
C PHE A 28 -3.58 21.84 -1.21
N LYS A 29 -2.69 21.69 -2.20
CA LYS A 29 -2.97 22.07 -3.60
C LYS A 29 -4.16 21.26 -4.10
N LYS A 30 -5.09 21.85 -4.87
CA LYS A 30 -6.25 21.14 -5.42
C LYS A 30 -6.27 21.08 -6.95
N ASP A 31 -5.24 21.63 -7.57
CA ASP A 31 -5.05 21.63 -9.02
C ASP A 31 -4.33 20.35 -9.48
N PHE A 32 -4.95 19.19 -9.18
CA PHE A 32 -4.48 17.89 -9.63
C PHE A 32 -5.61 16.86 -9.68
N SER A 33 -5.40 15.80 -10.46
CA SER A 33 -6.13 14.53 -10.37
C SER A 33 -5.18 13.45 -9.84
N ALA A 34 -5.73 12.38 -9.24
CA ALA A 34 -4.96 11.26 -8.72
C ALA A 34 -5.42 9.90 -9.24
N ILE A 35 -4.48 9.04 -9.63
CA ILE A 35 -4.68 7.58 -9.65
C ILE A 35 -4.04 7.02 -8.39
N LEU A 36 -4.81 6.18 -7.69
CA LEU A 36 -4.40 5.45 -6.50
C LEU A 36 -4.69 3.97 -6.73
N GLY A 37 -3.95 3.08 -6.10
CA GLY A 37 -4.33 1.68 -6.11
C GLY A 37 -3.49 0.78 -5.22
N THR A 38 -3.94 -0.46 -5.16
CA THR A 38 -3.43 -1.51 -4.28
C THR A 38 -3.44 -2.83 -5.03
N VAL A 39 -2.54 -3.74 -4.67
CA VAL A 39 -2.51 -5.10 -5.20
C VAL A 39 -3.29 -6.08 -4.33
N GLU A 40 -3.59 -7.27 -4.84
CA GLU A 40 -4.37 -8.28 -4.10
C GLU A 40 -3.66 -8.79 -2.83
N ASP A 41 -2.33 -8.94 -2.89
CA ASP A 41 -1.52 -9.57 -1.84
C ASP A 41 -0.42 -8.62 -1.32
N GLU A 42 -0.81 -7.40 -0.94
CA GLU A 42 0.05 -6.33 -0.40
C GLU A 42 0.88 -6.69 0.83
N GLY A 43 0.65 -7.83 1.49
CA GLY A 43 1.37 -8.19 2.71
C GLY A 43 2.43 -9.26 2.51
N THR A 44 2.37 -10.01 1.42
CA THR A 44 3.07 -11.30 1.33
C THR A 44 4.58 -11.15 1.23
N TYR A 45 5.07 -10.14 0.50
CA TYR A 45 6.50 -9.85 0.35
C TYR A 45 7.24 -9.68 1.70
N TRP A 46 6.58 -9.14 2.72
CA TRP A 46 7.20 -8.85 4.02
C TRP A 46 7.22 -10.05 4.96
N LEU A 47 6.43 -11.10 4.68
CA LEU A 47 6.29 -12.24 5.58
C LEU A 47 7.64 -12.92 5.85
N PRO A 48 8.50 -13.22 4.86
CA PRO A 48 9.80 -13.85 5.11
C PRO A 48 10.80 -12.98 5.85
N TYR A 49 10.59 -11.66 5.90
CA TYR A 49 11.52 -10.74 6.56
C TYR A 49 11.13 -10.42 8.01
N TYR A 50 9.83 -10.40 8.31
CA TYR A 50 9.33 -9.92 9.60
C TYR A 50 8.56 -10.97 10.40
N VAL A 51 8.23 -12.12 9.77
CA VAL A 51 7.41 -13.18 10.36
C VAL A 51 8.04 -14.56 10.12
N ALA A 52 9.32 -14.61 9.75
CA ALA A 52 10.05 -15.85 9.43
C ALA A 52 9.96 -16.90 10.56
N ASP A 53 10.18 -16.45 11.80
CA ASP A 53 10.19 -17.28 13.01
C ASP A 53 8.82 -17.92 13.33
N HIS A 54 7.77 -17.52 12.63
CA HIS A 54 6.41 -18.07 12.78
C HIS A 54 5.91 -18.79 11.52
N GLY A 55 6.84 -19.39 10.75
CA GLY A 55 6.50 -20.31 9.66
C GLY A 55 6.43 -19.67 8.27
N PHE A 56 6.94 -18.45 8.13
CA PHE A 56 7.05 -17.75 6.85
C PHE A 56 8.49 -17.70 6.32
N SER A 57 9.37 -18.59 6.79
CA SER A 57 10.72 -18.73 6.24
C SER A 57 10.69 -18.96 4.72
N PHE A 58 11.65 -18.36 4.02
CA PHE A 58 11.87 -18.57 2.60
C PHE A 58 13.34 -18.88 2.34
N ASP A 59 13.58 -19.98 1.62
CA ASP A 59 14.90 -20.38 1.16
C ASP A 59 15.04 -20.13 -0.35
N PRO A 60 15.82 -19.12 -0.77
CA PRO A 60 16.00 -18.79 -2.18
C PRO A 60 16.91 -19.78 -2.92
N SER A 61 17.57 -20.71 -2.23
CA SER A 61 18.46 -21.70 -2.85
C SER A 61 17.73 -22.93 -3.40
N ILE A 62 16.46 -23.09 -3.05
CA ILE A 62 15.59 -24.18 -3.51
C ILE A 62 14.43 -23.64 -4.36
N SER A 63 13.67 -24.54 -4.97
CA SER A 63 12.51 -24.16 -5.76
C SER A 63 11.53 -23.28 -4.94
N PRO A 64 10.99 -22.20 -5.51
CA PRO A 64 9.91 -21.44 -4.87
C PRO A 64 8.67 -22.29 -4.58
N GLU A 65 8.46 -23.36 -5.36
CA GLU A 65 7.34 -24.29 -5.18
C GLU A 65 7.70 -25.50 -4.30
N ASP A 66 8.91 -25.54 -3.72
CA ASP A 66 9.29 -26.58 -2.76
C ASP A 66 8.35 -26.55 -1.53
N PRO A 67 7.94 -27.71 -0.98
CA PRO A 67 7.12 -27.76 0.23
C PRO A 67 7.65 -26.93 1.41
N LYS A 68 8.97 -26.74 1.52
CA LYS A 68 9.60 -25.89 2.55
C LYS A 68 9.27 -24.40 2.37
N ASN A 69 9.06 -23.96 1.13
CA ASN A 69 8.71 -22.58 0.78
C ASN A 69 7.19 -22.33 0.73
N ALA A 70 6.36 -23.35 1.00
CA ALA A 70 4.91 -23.24 0.94
C ALA A 70 4.27 -22.45 2.11
N ALA A 71 5.05 -22.19 3.17
CA ALA A 71 4.63 -21.46 4.39
C ALA A 71 3.31 -21.98 4.99
N LEU A 72 3.14 -23.31 5.04
CA LEU A 72 1.93 -23.94 5.57
C LEU A 72 1.93 -23.92 7.10
N ILE A 73 1.43 -22.83 7.67
CA ILE A 73 1.43 -22.59 9.11
C ILE A 73 0.32 -23.34 9.87
N ASP A 74 0.57 -23.65 11.14
CA ASP A 74 -0.42 -24.15 12.08
C ASP A 74 -1.12 -23.03 12.88
N GLU A 75 -2.03 -23.42 13.78
CA GLU A 75 -2.78 -22.48 14.60
C GLU A 75 -1.87 -21.72 15.58
N SER A 76 -0.83 -22.37 16.14
CA SER A 76 0.11 -21.72 17.07
C SER A 76 0.90 -20.63 16.36
N GLN A 77 1.45 -20.96 15.19
CA GLN A 77 2.17 -20.04 14.31
C GLN A 77 1.29 -18.87 13.85
N TYR A 78 0.03 -19.15 13.51
CA TYR A 78 -0.95 -18.12 13.17
C TYR A 78 -1.18 -17.13 14.32
N GLN A 79 -1.45 -17.63 15.53
CA GLN A 79 -1.68 -16.80 16.71
C GLN A 79 -0.45 -15.94 17.04
N GLN A 80 0.75 -16.52 16.97
CA GLN A 80 2.00 -15.80 17.20
C GLN A 80 2.22 -14.70 16.16
N SER A 81 1.98 -15.00 14.88
CA SER A 81 2.06 -14.03 13.78
C SER A 81 1.13 -12.83 14.00
N MET A 82 -0.13 -13.08 14.37
CA MET A 82 -1.08 -12.00 14.69
C MET A 82 -0.66 -11.22 15.95
N LYS A 83 -0.09 -11.91 16.94
CA LYS A 83 0.35 -11.31 18.21
C LYS A 83 1.47 -10.27 18.02
N LEU A 84 2.35 -10.46 17.03
CA LEU A 84 3.43 -9.51 16.71
C LEU A 84 2.93 -8.08 16.47
N PHE A 85 1.67 -7.92 16.04
CA PHE A 85 1.09 -6.63 15.72
C PHE A 85 0.28 -5.99 16.86
N LEU A 86 0.08 -6.68 18.00
CA LEU A 86 -0.65 -6.11 19.14
C LEU A 86 -0.09 -4.81 19.71
N PRO A 87 1.23 -4.56 19.76
CA PRO A 87 1.77 -3.29 20.24
C PRO A 87 1.25 -2.07 19.47
N TYR A 88 0.91 -2.25 18.18
CA TYR A 88 0.31 -1.22 17.35
C TYR A 88 -1.14 -0.91 17.74
N PHE A 89 -1.79 -1.81 18.46
CA PHE A 89 -3.13 -1.65 19.04
C PHE A 89 -3.09 -1.45 20.56
N GLY A 90 -1.94 -1.05 21.11
CA GLY A 90 -1.76 -0.78 22.54
C GLY A 90 -1.90 -2.04 23.41
N ASP A 91 -1.45 -3.18 22.89
CA ASP A 91 -1.37 -4.47 23.60
C ASP A 91 -2.73 -4.97 24.12
N SER A 92 -3.82 -4.65 23.41
CA SER A 92 -5.17 -5.06 23.79
C SER A 92 -5.50 -6.47 23.30
N SER A 93 -5.58 -7.45 24.21
CA SER A 93 -6.01 -8.84 23.90
C SER A 93 -7.32 -8.89 23.13
N LYS A 94 -8.34 -8.16 23.59
CA LYS A 94 -9.65 -8.07 22.93
C LYS A 94 -9.57 -7.60 21.47
N ILE A 95 -8.68 -6.65 21.16
CA ILE A 95 -8.47 -6.19 19.77
C ILE A 95 -7.77 -7.30 18.97
N GLY A 96 -6.75 -7.91 19.57
CA GLY A 96 -6.03 -9.04 19.00
C GLY A 96 -6.94 -10.19 18.62
N GLU A 97 -7.78 -10.65 19.54
CA GLU A 97 -8.75 -11.72 19.32
C GLU A 97 -9.74 -11.38 18.20
N ALA A 98 -10.24 -10.14 18.15
CA ALA A 98 -11.16 -9.70 17.11
C ALA A 98 -10.52 -9.72 15.72
N LEU A 99 -9.28 -9.22 15.59
CA LEU A 99 -8.54 -9.24 14.33
C LEU A 99 -8.18 -10.68 13.94
N THR A 100 -7.66 -11.46 14.87
CA THR A 100 -7.29 -12.87 14.68
C THR A 100 -8.48 -13.70 14.19
N LYS A 101 -9.67 -13.49 14.75
CA LYS A 101 -10.89 -14.18 14.30
C LYS A 101 -11.32 -13.75 12.91
N GLU A 102 -11.28 -12.45 12.60
CA GLU A 102 -11.68 -11.92 11.29
C GLU A 102 -10.80 -12.49 10.17
N TYR A 103 -9.48 -12.40 10.32
CA TYR A 103 -8.53 -12.80 9.28
C TYR A 103 -8.37 -14.31 9.14
N ARG A 104 -8.87 -15.11 10.09
CA ARG A 104 -8.87 -16.58 9.97
C ARG A 104 -9.74 -17.08 8.82
N THR A 105 -10.73 -16.28 8.39
CA THR A 105 -11.78 -16.70 7.45
C THR A 105 -11.78 -15.94 6.12
N VAL A 106 -10.81 -15.05 5.89
CA VAL A 106 -10.79 -14.20 4.67
C VAL A 106 -10.39 -14.98 3.41
N SER A 107 -9.57 -16.02 3.55
CA SER A 107 -9.12 -16.83 2.42
C SER A 107 -10.13 -17.91 2.03
N ARG A 108 -10.29 -18.09 0.72
CA ARG A 108 -11.15 -19.11 0.09
C ARG A 108 -10.40 -20.43 -0.18
N ARG A 109 -9.16 -20.58 0.29
CA ARG A 109 -8.37 -21.81 0.10
C ARG A 109 -9.05 -23.03 0.71
N ARG A 110 -8.63 -24.22 0.31
CA ARG A 110 -9.28 -25.47 0.73
C ARG A 110 -8.83 -25.88 2.13
N THR A 111 -7.51 -25.90 2.37
CA THR A 111 -6.97 -26.41 3.63
C THR A 111 -6.93 -25.32 4.70
N LEU A 112 -6.99 -25.74 5.97
CA LEU A 112 -6.87 -24.81 7.09
C LEU A 112 -5.52 -24.08 7.09
N LYS A 113 -4.41 -24.81 6.87
CA LYS A 113 -3.06 -24.23 6.89
C LYS A 113 -2.89 -23.10 5.86
N GLU A 114 -3.41 -23.30 4.64
CA GLU A 114 -3.42 -22.25 3.62
C GLU A 114 -4.29 -21.05 4.04
N LYS A 115 -5.49 -21.30 4.60
CA LYS A 115 -6.36 -20.21 5.08
C LYS A 115 -5.68 -19.37 6.16
N LEU A 116 -4.96 -20.01 7.09
CA LEU A 116 -4.22 -19.33 8.15
C LEU A 116 -3.08 -18.49 7.55
N ARG A 117 -2.27 -19.09 6.67
CA ARG A 117 -1.16 -18.41 5.97
C ARG A 117 -1.65 -17.16 5.24
N ASP A 118 -2.66 -17.33 4.38
CA ASP A 118 -3.24 -16.25 3.59
C ASP A 118 -3.90 -15.19 4.49
N GLY A 119 -4.47 -15.60 5.62
CA GLY A 119 -5.05 -14.70 6.62
C GLY A 119 -4.03 -13.73 7.22
N VAL A 120 -2.82 -14.21 7.55
CA VAL A 120 -1.72 -13.35 8.02
C VAL A 120 -1.29 -12.38 6.91
N GLY A 121 -1.06 -12.87 5.70
CA GLY A 121 -0.67 -12.04 4.56
C GLY A 121 -1.70 -10.93 4.30
N ARG A 122 -2.99 -11.29 4.30
CA ARG A 122 -4.10 -10.35 4.13
C ARG A 122 -4.18 -9.31 5.24
N PHE A 123 -3.98 -9.72 6.49
CA PHE A 123 -3.95 -8.77 7.61
C PHE A 123 -2.80 -7.77 7.49
N ILE A 124 -1.61 -8.24 7.15
CA ILE A 124 -0.44 -7.36 7.01
C ILE A 124 -0.64 -6.38 5.86
N GLY A 125 -1.13 -6.86 4.71
CA GLY A 125 -1.47 -6.02 3.55
C GLY A 125 -2.49 -4.95 3.89
N ASP A 126 -3.61 -5.34 4.50
CA ASP A 126 -4.69 -4.44 4.91
C ASP A 126 -4.19 -3.41 5.94
N TYR A 127 -3.47 -3.87 6.96
CA TYR A 127 -3.01 -3.02 8.05
C TYR A 127 -1.96 -2.01 7.60
N CYS A 128 -1.04 -2.39 6.71
CA CYS A 128 0.12 -1.59 6.32
C CYS A 128 -0.11 -0.75 5.06
N PHE A 129 -0.95 -1.20 4.13
CA PHE A 129 -1.10 -0.61 2.80
C PHE A 129 -2.55 -0.24 2.50
N THR A 130 -3.38 -1.23 2.20
CA THR A 130 -4.70 -1.05 1.58
C THR A 130 -5.61 -0.11 2.38
N CYS A 131 -5.71 -0.30 3.70
CA CYS A 131 -6.63 0.52 4.51
C CYS A 131 -6.14 1.96 4.73
N GLY A 132 -4.82 2.18 4.75
CA GLY A 132 -4.24 3.52 4.80
C GLY A 132 -4.46 4.28 3.49
N LEU A 133 -4.29 3.59 2.36
CA LEU A 133 -4.60 4.13 1.03
C LEU A 133 -6.08 4.52 0.91
N ILE A 134 -7.00 3.68 1.37
CA ILE A 134 -8.44 3.98 1.34
C ILE A 134 -8.78 5.18 2.24
N GLU A 135 -8.19 5.29 3.43
CA GLU A 135 -8.37 6.49 4.28
C GLU A 135 -7.87 7.75 3.58
N PHE A 136 -6.72 7.68 2.90
CA PHE A 136 -6.20 8.80 2.14
C PHE A 136 -7.11 9.17 0.95
N ALA A 137 -7.56 8.19 0.18
CA ALA A 137 -8.48 8.38 -0.94
C ALA A 137 -9.80 9.02 -0.50
N ASP A 138 -10.39 8.53 0.59
CA ASP A 138 -11.59 9.11 1.22
C ASP A 138 -11.42 10.60 1.57
N ILE A 139 -10.22 11.02 1.99
CA ILE A 139 -9.95 12.40 2.39
C ILE A 139 -9.83 13.31 1.16
N ILE A 140 -9.07 12.88 0.15
CA ILE A 140 -8.75 13.76 -0.99
C ILE A 140 -9.86 13.78 -2.05
N ALA A 141 -10.68 12.73 -2.14
CA ALA A 141 -11.78 12.65 -3.12
C ALA A 141 -12.87 13.71 -2.92
N ASP A 142 -12.96 14.31 -1.73
CA ASP A 142 -13.84 15.45 -1.46
C ASP A 142 -13.34 16.75 -2.15
N TYR A 143 -12.08 16.79 -2.60
CA TYR A 143 -11.42 18.00 -3.10
C TYR A 143 -10.91 17.88 -4.54
N VAL A 144 -10.55 16.68 -4.99
CA VAL A 144 -9.91 16.44 -6.30
C VAL A 144 -10.48 15.18 -6.97
N PRO A 145 -10.43 15.07 -8.31
CA PRO A 145 -10.74 13.82 -8.99
C PRO A 145 -9.76 12.71 -8.58
N VAL A 146 -10.29 11.58 -8.13
CA VAL A 146 -9.53 10.39 -7.75
C VAL A 146 -10.04 9.21 -8.56
N TYR A 147 -9.13 8.35 -8.99
CA TYR A 147 -9.42 7.07 -9.65
C TYR A 147 -8.69 5.98 -8.89
N MET A 148 -9.41 4.92 -8.52
CA MET A 148 -8.86 3.79 -7.74
C MET A 148 -8.72 2.56 -8.64
N TYR A 149 -7.59 1.85 -8.56
CA TYR A 149 -7.44 0.50 -9.12
C TYR A 149 -7.25 -0.55 -8.03
N TYR A 150 -7.64 -1.79 -8.36
CA TYR A 150 -7.30 -3.00 -7.61
C TYR A 150 -6.60 -3.98 -8.55
N PHE A 151 -5.32 -4.23 -8.31
CA PHE A 151 -4.45 -4.97 -9.22
C PHE A 151 -4.39 -6.45 -8.81
N THR A 152 -4.73 -7.33 -9.75
CA THR A 152 -4.94 -8.78 -9.52
C THR A 152 -4.21 -9.65 -10.55
N MET A 153 -3.37 -9.05 -11.40
CA MET A 153 -2.57 -9.80 -12.36
C MET A 153 -1.26 -10.26 -11.72
N ARG A 154 -1.02 -11.57 -11.64
CA ARG A 154 0.27 -12.09 -11.18
C ARG A 154 1.21 -12.26 -12.37
N SER A 155 2.34 -11.56 -12.32
CA SER A 155 3.42 -11.70 -13.29
C SER A 155 4.02 -13.10 -13.33
N THR A 156 4.21 -13.62 -14.54
CA THR A 156 4.98 -14.84 -14.79
C THR A 156 6.49 -14.67 -14.55
N ALA A 157 6.99 -13.43 -14.55
CA ALA A 157 8.36 -13.10 -14.17
C ALA A 157 8.57 -13.05 -12.65
N ASN A 158 7.49 -13.17 -11.84
CA ASN A 158 7.60 -13.19 -10.38
C ASN A 158 8.23 -14.50 -9.89
N PRO A 159 9.47 -14.47 -9.33
CA PRO A 159 10.21 -15.67 -8.93
C PRO A 159 9.78 -16.21 -7.56
N TRP A 160 8.90 -15.52 -6.83
CA TRP A 160 8.47 -15.94 -5.50
C TRP A 160 7.46 -17.09 -5.58
N PRO A 161 7.28 -17.86 -4.49
CA PRO A 161 6.27 -18.91 -4.43
C PRO A 161 4.89 -18.42 -4.89
N LYS A 162 4.15 -19.26 -5.63
CA LYS A 162 2.81 -18.91 -6.16
C LYS A 162 1.83 -18.51 -5.07
N TRP A 163 1.97 -19.02 -3.86
CA TRP A 163 1.07 -18.66 -2.75
C TRP A 163 1.18 -17.18 -2.34
N MET A 164 2.31 -16.53 -2.63
CA MET A 164 2.50 -15.11 -2.31
C MET A 164 1.69 -14.19 -3.24
N GLY A 165 1.09 -14.76 -4.29
CA GLY A 165 0.05 -14.11 -5.09
C GLY A 165 0.51 -12.84 -5.82
N VAL A 166 -0.34 -11.82 -5.84
CA VAL A 166 -0.07 -10.56 -6.52
C VAL A 166 0.67 -9.64 -5.57
N MET A 167 1.97 -9.88 -5.48
CA MET A 167 2.85 -9.26 -4.50
C MET A 167 3.03 -7.77 -4.76
N HIS A 168 3.18 -7.03 -3.67
CA HIS A 168 3.51 -5.62 -3.72
C HIS A 168 4.72 -5.30 -4.60
N GLY A 169 4.57 -4.27 -5.43
CA GLY A 169 5.62 -3.77 -6.32
C GLY A 169 5.68 -4.47 -7.66
N TYR A 170 5.06 -5.65 -7.82
CA TYR A 170 5.04 -6.37 -9.09
C TYR A 170 4.04 -5.79 -10.11
N GLU A 171 3.22 -4.82 -9.73
CA GLU A 171 2.44 -4.03 -10.69
C GLU A 171 3.32 -3.01 -11.44
N ILE A 172 4.46 -2.61 -10.86
CA ILE A 172 5.32 -1.54 -11.38
C ILE A 172 5.91 -1.91 -12.74
N GLU A 173 6.30 -3.17 -12.94
CA GLU A 173 6.87 -3.64 -14.22
C GLU A 173 5.92 -3.39 -15.40
N TYR A 174 4.61 -3.52 -15.19
CA TYR A 174 3.60 -3.25 -16.21
C TYR A 174 3.44 -1.75 -16.48
N PHE A 175 3.58 -0.93 -15.44
CA PHE A 175 3.48 0.53 -15.54
C PHE A 175 4.63 1.12 -16.37
N PHE A 176 5.76 0.40 -16.46
CA PHE A 176 6.95 0.81 -17.19
C PHE A 176 7.21 0.00 -18.48
N GLY A 177 6.28 -0.87 -18.91
CA GLY A 177 6.43 -1.58 -20.18
C GLY A 177 7.43 -2.73 -20.17
N GLN A 178 7.79 -3.27 -19.00
CA GLN A 178 8.82 -4.29 -18.89
C GLN A 178 8.54 -5.57 -19.70
N PRO A 179 7.30 -6.11 -19.79
CA PRO A 179 7.01 -7.24 -20.67
C PRO A 179 7.35 -7.01 -22.15
N ILE A 180 7.34 -5.74 -22.59
CA ILE A 180 7.65 -5.34 -23.96
C ILE A 180 9.17 -5.14 -24.12
N ALA A 181 9.80 -4.47 -23.15
CA ALA A 181 11.21 -4.12 -23.20
C ALA A 181 12.15 -5.30 -22.86
N ARG A 182 11.69 -6.25 -22.04
CA ARG A 182 12.46 -7.41 -21.57
C ARG A 182 11.61 -8.70 -21.62
N PRO A 183 11.15 -9.12 -22.81
CA PRO A 183 10.24 -10.25 -22.97
C PRO A 183 10.82 -11.57 -22.45
N SER A 184 12.14 -11.74 -22.48
CA SER A 184 12.82 -12.96 -22.03
C SER A 184 12.72 -13.24 -20.53
N LEU A 185 12.21 -12.29 -19.72
CA LEU A 185 11.99 -12.48 -18.29
C LEU A 185 10.66 -13.18 -17.98
N TYR A 186 9.76 -13.28 -18.96
CA TYR A 186 8.40 -13.77 -18.81
C TYR A 186 8.26 -15.17 -19.40
N ASP A 187 7.24 -15.91 -18.96
CA ASP A 187 6.91 -17.21 -19.55
C ASP A 187 6.42 -17.01 -20.99
N GLU A 188 7.09 -17.65 -21.95
CA GLU A 188 6.77 -17.58 -23.37
C GLU A 188 5.30 -17.92 -23.67
N LYS A 189 4.72 -18.86 -22.91
CA LYS A 189 3.32 -19.26 -23.09
C LYS A 189 2.32 -18.13 -22.79
N TYR A 190 2.69 -17.20 -21.91
CA TYR A 190 1.81 -16.12 -21.46
C TYR A 190 2.29 -14.73 -21.90
N LEU A 191 3.44 -14.65 -22.58
CA LEU A 191 4.10 -13.39 -22.94
C LEU A 191 3.19 -12.44 -23.72
N GLU A 192 2.38 -12.94 -24.66
CA GLU A 192 1.47 -12.08 -25.42
C GLU A 192 0.42 -11.41 -24.51
N THR A 193 -0.10 -12.15 -23.53
CA THR A 193 -1.04 -11.63 -22.53
C THR A 193 -0.37 -10.58 -21.65
N GLU A 194 0.86 -10.84 -21.18
CA GLU A 194 1.68 -9.91 -20.39
C GLU A 194 1.93 -8.60 -21.13
N GLN A 195 2.31 -8.69 -22.42
CA GLN A 195 2.55 -7.53 -23.27
C GLN A 195 1.28 -6.74 -23.56
N ARG A 196 0.16 -7.43 -23.85
CA ARG A 196 -1.14 -6.79 -24.09
C ARG A 196 -1.60 -6.04 -22.84
N PHE A 197 -1.48 -6.66 -21.67
CA PHE A 197 -1.86 -6.04 -20.41
C PHE A 197 -0.96 -4.84 -20.05
N SER A 198 0.36 -4.94 -20.27
CA SER A 198 1.25 -3.79 -20.06
C SER A 198 0.93 -2.63 -21.01
N LYS A 199 0.67 -2.90 -22.29
CA LYS A 199 0.22 -1.86 -23.26
C LYS A 199 -1.07 -1.20 -22.79
N TYR A 200 -2.02 -1.98 -22.29
CA TYR A 200 -3.28 -1.46 -21.75
C TYR A 200 -3.05 -0.51 -20.57
N ILE A 201 -2.19 -0.87 -19.61
CA ILE A 201 -1.89 0.01 -18.48
C ILE A 201 -1.14 1.28 -18.92
N LEU A 202 -0.14 1.13 -19.80
CA LEU A 202 0.59 2.28 -20.36
C LEU A 202 -0.37 3.27 -21.04
N GLN A 203 -1.37 2.76 -21.77
CA GLN A 203 -2.40 3.60 -22.38
C GLN A 203 -3.21 4.37 -21.32
N LEU A 204 -3.74 3.68 -20.31
CA LEU A 204 -4.49 4.30 -19.20
C LEU A 204 -3.67 5.40 -18.50
N TRP A 205 -2.37 5.16 -18.29
CA TRP A 205 -1.49 6.09 -17.59
C TRP A 205 -1.15 7.29 -18.48
N SER A 206 -0.91 7.04 -19.78
CA SER A 206 -0.70 8.08 -20.78
C SER A 206 -1.91 9.00 -20.93
N ASP A 207 -3.11 8.43 -21.00
CA ASP A 207 -4.37 9.17 -21.08
C ASP A 207 -4.62 10.00 -19.82
N PHE A 208 -4.32 9.44 -18.65
CA PHE A 208 -4.37 10.17 -17.39
C PHE A 208 -3.38 11.33 -17.35
N CYS A 209 -2.12 11.12 -17.76
CA CYS A 209 -1.14 12.19 -17.81
C CYS A 209 -1.58 13.31 -18.75
N THR A 210 -2.20 12.97 -19.88
CA THR A 210 -2.62 13.95 -20.89
C THR A 210 -3.88 14.71 -20.48
N THR A 211 -4.88 14.02 -19.92
CA THR A 211 -6.24 14.56 -19.76
C THR A 211 -6.69 14.73 -18.31
N GLY A 212 -5.99 14.11 -17.36
CA GLY A 212 -6.44 14.02 -15.96
C GLY A 212 -7.49 12.94 -15.71
N SER A 213 -7.82 12.10 -16.70
CA SER A 213 -8.75 10.97 -16.60
C SER A 213 -8.17 9.75 -17.34
N PRO A 214 -8.09 8.55 -16.73
CA PRO A 214 -7.45 7.39 -17.35
C PRO A 214 -8.28 6.75 -18.46
N ALA A 215 -9.61 6.72 -18.32
CA ALA A 215 -10.51 6.19 -19.34
C ALA A 215 -11.96 6.65 -19.08
N PRO A 216 -12.85 6.71 -20.10
CA PRO A 216 -14.26 7.06 -19.92
C PRO A 216 -15.04 6.09 -19.03
N TYR A 217 -14.69 4.80 -19.06
CA TYR A 217 -15.36 3.75 -18.29
C TYR A 217 -14.84 3.64 -16.84
N TRP A 218 -13.72 4.28 -16.51
CA TRP A 218 -13.16 4.21 -15.17
C TRP A 218 -13.83 5.26 -14.28
N PRO A 219 -14.70 4.86 -13.34
CA PRO A 219 -15.45 5.82 -12.54
C PRO A 219 -14.52 6.59 -11.60
N LYS A 220 -14.87 7.85 -11.35
CA LYS A 220 -14.27 8.61 -10.26
C LYS A 220 -14.61 7.95 -8.93
N TYR A 221 -13.58 7.77 -8.11
CA TYR A 221 -13.70 7.33 -6.74
C TYR A 221 -14.48 8.36 -5.93
N ASN A 222 -15.35 7.88 -5.05
CA ASN A 222 -16.01 8.68 -4.05
C ASN A 222 -16.12 7.89 -2.74
N LYS A 223 -16.24 8.59 -1.62
CA LYS A 223 -16.26 8.00 -0.28
C LYS A 223 -17.47 7.10 0.01
N ARG A 224 -18.57 7.24 -0.75
CA ARG A 224 -19.79 6.45 -0.56
C ARG A 224 -19.66 5.07 -1.21
N ASP A 225 -19.34 5.06 -2.51
CA ASP A 225 -19.37 3.84 -3.33
C ASP A 225 -17.98 3.18 -3.39
N ARG A 226 -16.91 3.97 -3.20
CA ARG A 226 -15.49 3.54 -3.20
C ARG A 226 -15.14 2.61 -4.37
N LYS A 227 -15.63 2.96 -5.57
CA LYS A 227 -15.43 2.20 -6.80
C LYS A 227 -13.96 2.10 -7.18
N ALA A 228 -13.52 0.92 -7.56
CA ALA A 228 -12.19 0.66 -8.09
C ALA A 228 -12.27 -0.17 -9.38
N LEU A 229 -11.44 0.16 -10.37
CA LEU A 229 -11.26 -0.66 -11.56
C LEU A 229 -10.35 -1.84 -11.21
N VAL A 230 -10.78 -3.06 -11.51
CA VAL A 230 -9.94 -4.25 -11.39
C VAL A 230 -9.02 -4.33 -12.60
N LEU A 231 -7.72 -4.30 -12.35
CA LEU A 231 -6.68 -4.55 -13.33
C LEU A 231 -6.25 -6.01 -13.21
N SER A 232 -6.69 -6.84 -14.15
CA SER A 232 -6.47 -8.29 -14.19
C SER A 232 -6.10 -8.72 -15.61
N GLU A 233 -5.74 -9.99 -15.77
CA GLU A 233 -5.52 -10.62 -17.08
C GLU A 233 -6.66 -10.32 -18.09
N GLN A 234 -7.91 -10.29 -17.60
CA GLN A 234 -9.12 -10.10 -18.40
C GLN A 234 -9.42 -8.63 -18.73
N SER A 235 -8.71 -7.67 -18.13
CA SER A 235 -8.92 -6.24 -18.42
C SER A 235 -8.65 -5.87 -19.88
N SER A 236 -7.97 -6.76 -20.62
CA SER A 236 -7.71 -6.61 -22.06
C SER A 236 -8.79 -7.20 -22.98
N SER A 237 -9.79 -7.92 -22.45
CA SER A 237 -10.73 -8.76 -23.22
C SER A 237 -12.22 -8.46 -22.99
N GLU A 238 -12.61 -7.17 -23.08
CA GLU A 238 -14.00 -6.71 -23.33
C GLU A 238 -15.00 -6.57 -22.15
N ASN A 239 -14.61 -6.70 -20.89
CA ASN A 239 -15.46 -6.22 -19.78
C ASN A 239 -14.67 -5.59 -18.63
N ASN A 240 -14.83 -4.27 -18.48
CA ASN A 240 -14.23 -3.53 -17.37
C ASN A 240 -14.89 -3.93 -16.05
N ASN A 241 -14.15 -4.66 -15.21
CA ASN A 241 -14.65 -5.09 -13.92
C ASN A 241 -14.47 -3.96 -12.89
N ILE A 242 -15.59 -3.42 -12.40
CA ILE A 242 -15.61 -2.40 -11.34
C ILE A 242 -16.10 -3.06 -10.06
N ILE A 243 -15.29 -2.98 -9.01
CA ILE A 243 -15.65 -3.45 -7.67
C ILE A 243 -15.90 -2.26 -6.74
N GLU A 244 -16.64 -2.51 -5.67
CA GLU A 244 -16.94 -1.51 -4.64
C GLU A 244 -16.30 -1.90 -3.31
N ASP A 245 -15.80 -0.90 -2.58
CA ASP A 245 -15.31 -1.01 -1.20
C ASP A 245 -14.25 -2.12 -1.00
N VAL A 246 -13.12 -2.02 -1.73
CA VAL A 246 -11.97 -2.92 -1.62
C VAL A 246 -11.60 -3.16 -0.15
N HIS A 247 -11.77 -4.41 0.30
CA HIS A 247 -11.49 -4.85 1.67
C HIS A 247 -12.22 -4.02 2.76
N GLY A 248 -13.37 -3.43 2.40
CA GLY A 248 -14.05 -2.43 3.20
C GLY A 248 -14.43 -2.88 4.61
N ARG A 249 -14.86 -4.15 4.76
CA ARG A 249 -15.16 -4.75 6.07
C ARG A 249 -13.92 -4.77 6.97
N GLN A 250 -12.81 -5.26 6.44
CA GLN A 250 -11.54 -5.38 7.15
C GLN A 250 -10.96 -4.00 7.49
N CYS A 251 -11.01 -3.05 6.55
CA CYS A 251 -10.55 -1.69 6.79
C CYS A 251 -11.40 -0.93 7.80
N LYS A 252 -12.74 -1.09 7.80
CA LYS A 252 -13.61 -0.54 8.85
C LYS A 252 -13.24 -1.10 10.22
N LEU A 253 -12.94 -2.40 10.31
CA LEU A 253 -12.53 -3.06 11.55
C LEU A 253 -11.18 -2.53 12.05
N ILE A 254 -10.16 -2.50 11.20
CA ILE A 254 -8.82 -1.98 11.54
C ILE A 254 -8.91 -0.52 12.00
N ASN A 255 -9.60 0.34 11.25
CA ASN A 255 -9.69 1.76 11.55
C ASN A 255 -10.44 2.03 12.86
N LYS A 256 -11.51 1.25 13.12
CA LYS A 256 -12.20 1.27 14.42
C LYS A 256 -11.24 0.95 15.56
N TRP A 257 -10.44 -0.11 15.43
CA TRP A 257 -9.53 -0.52 16.49
C TRP A 257 -8.33 0.40 16.67
N LYS A 258 -7.77 0.95 15.58
CA LYS A 258 -6.74 2.01 15.62
C LYS A 258 -7.22 3.21 16.44
N LYS A 259 -8.46 3.66 16.20
CA LYS A 259 -9.08 4.79 16.93
C LYS A 259 -9.32 4.48 18.42
N ILE A 260 -9.66 3.25 18.77
CA ILE A 260 -9.84 2.85 20.18
C ILE A 260 -8.48 2.76 20.89
N ALA A 261 -7.48 2.20 20.21
CA ALA A 261 -6.12 2.09 20.76
C ALA A 261 -5.47 3.46 21.00
N SER A 262 -5.64 4.42 20.09
CA SER A 262 -5.09 5.77 20.26
C SER A 262 -5.70 6.51 21.45
N LYS A 263 -7.02 6.40 21.67
CA LYS A 263 -7.70 6.97 22.86
C LYS A 263 -7.17 6.40 24.18
N ARG A 264 -6.91 5.09 24.24
CA ARG A 264 -6.35 4.45 25.43
C ARG A 264 -4.93 4.91 25.74
N LYS A 265 -4.10 5.11 24.71
CA LYS A 265 -2.75 5.68 24.87
C LYS A 265 -2.82 7.12 25.37
N SER A 266 -3.67 7.96 24.78
CA SER A 266 -3.90 9.33 25.24
C SER A 266 -4.32 9.40 26.72
N TRP A 267 -5.19 8.49 27.17
CA TRP A 267 -5.59 8.40 28.58
C TRP A 267 -4.45 7.96 29.50
N LYS A 268 -3.61 7.00 29.10
CA LYS A 268 -2.43 6.60 29.89
C LYS A 268 -1.40 7.74 30.03
N TYR A 269 -1.21 8.56 28.99
CA TYR A 269 -0.29 9.71 29.03
C TYR A 269 -0.87 10.91 29.79
N SER A 270 -2.20 11.08 29.87
CA SER A 270 -2.79 12.13 30.72
C SER A 270 -2.62 11.89 32.23
N PHE A 271 -2.23 10.68 32.64
CA PHE A 271 -1.91 10.33 34.04
C PHE A 271 -0.41 10.32 34.35
N LEU A 272 0.46 10.48 33.35
CA LEU A 272 1.92 10.47 33.51
C LEU A 272 2.50 11.79 33.00
N THR A 273 2.28 12.87 33.75
CA THR A 273 3.00 14.13 33.60
C THR A 273 3.85 14.40 34.84
N LYS A 274 5.09 13.89 34.84
CA LYS A 274 6.30 14.49 35.42
C LYS A 274 7.47 13.51 35.32
N SER A 275 8.25 13.64 34.26
CA SER A 275 9.70 13.37 34.26
C SER A 275 10.26 13.75 32.90
N GLU A 276 11.09 14.80 32.88
CA GLU A 276 11.90 15.20 31.74
C GLU A 276 12.82 14.07 31.34
N VAL A 277 12.88 13.75 30.04
CA VAL A 277 13.92 12.87 29.49
C VAL A 277 14.84 13.74 28.65
N ILE A 278 15.98 14.09 29.23
CA ILE A 278 17.12 14.69 28.53
C ILE A 278 17.84 13.57 27.79
N ILE A 279 17.84 13.61 26.45
CA ILE A 279 18.62 12.69 25.62
C ILE A 279 19.89 13.42 25.17
N ARG A 280 21.06 12.93 25.62
CA ARG A 280 22.37 13.35 25.14
C ARG A 280 22.77 12.51 23.92
N TYR A 281 23.27 13.16 22.86
CA TYR A 281 23.84 12.51 21.68
C TYR A 281 25.34 12.20 21.87
N PRO A 282 25.85 11.04 21.42
CA PRO A 282 27.24 10.89 21.05
C PRO A 282 27.49 11.39 19.62
N HIS A 283 28.61 12.08 19.43
CA HIS A 283 29.17 12.59 18.18
C HIS A 283 29.47 11.49 17.13
N TRP A 284 29.76 11.94 15.89
CA TRP A 284 30.30 11.25 14.70
C TRP A 284 29.25 10.79 13.66
N CYS A 285 29.35 11.08 12.36
CA CYS A 285 30.31 11.83 11.54
C CYS A 285 29.61 12.31 10.26
N SER A 286 30.04 13.47 9.78
CA SER A 286 29.71 14.12 8.51
C SER A 286 30.38 13.44 7.31
N SER A 287 29.73 13.52 6.15
CA SER A 287 30.40 13.93 4.89
C SER A 287 29.34 14.43 3.91
N GLU A 288 29.41 15.72 3.60
CA GLU A 288 28.71 16.37 2.49
C GLU A 288 29.40 15.99 1.18
N GLU A 289 28.62 15.71 0.14
CA GLU A 289 29.03 15.96 -1.24
C GLU A 289 27.91 16.75 -1.94
N THR A 290 28.27 17.96 -2.32
CA THR A 290 27.46 18.90 -3.09
C THR A 290 27.62 18.64 -4.57
N GLU A 291 26.51 18.54 -5.30
CA GLU A 291 26.53 18.83 -6.74
C GLU A 291 25.39 19.80 -7.09
N LYS A 292 25.79 20.95 -7.66
CA LYS A 292 24.92 21.98 -8.23
C LYS A 292 24.96 21.87 -9.75
N SER A 293 23.80 21.73 -10.39
CA SER A 293 23.39 22.49 -11.58
C SER A 293 21.86 22.29 -11.75
N GLY A 294 21.02 23.24 -12.14
CA GLY A 294 21.22 24.40 -12.99
C GLY A 294 20.58 24.14 -14.36
N ASP A 295 19.24 24.12 -14.46
CA ASP A 295 18.48 24.86 -15.49
C ASP A 295 16.97 24.57 -15.47
N ALA A 296 16.21 25.66 -15.44
CA ALA A 296 14.75 25.66 -15.45
C ALA A 296 14.23 25.72 -16.90
N LYS A 297 13.69 24.60 -17.39
CA LYS A 297 12.72 24.60 -18.49
C LYS A 297 11.33 24.25 -17.95
N LYS A 298 10.35 25.10 -18.27
CA LYS A 298 8.91 24.87 -18.06
C LYS A 298 8.47 23.66 -18.90
N ASN A 299 8.67 22.45 -18.39
CA ASN A 299 7.98 21.27 -18.89
C ASN A 299 6.81 20.98 -17.94
N ASN A 300 5.68 20.53 -18.50
CA ASN A 300 4.58 19.97 -17.71
C ASN A 300 5.15 18.90 -16.77
N LYS A 301 5.28 19.25 -15.49
CA LYS A 301 5.84 18.36 -14.47
C LYS A 301 4.79 17.31 -14.12
N TYR A 302 4.78 16.21 -14.86
CA TYR A 302 4.17 14.97 -14.42
C TYR A 302 5.04 14.40 -13.30
N THR A 303 4.44 14.06 -12.16
CA THR A 303 5.17 13.47 -11.04
C THR A 303 4.46 12.20 -10.64
N MET A 304 5.05 11.06 -11.00
CA MET A 304 4.74 9.81 -10.32
C MET A 304 5.38 9.91 -8.94
N ILE A 305 4.56 10.08 -7.91
CA ILE A 305 5.03 10.09 -6.53
C ILE A 305 4.69 8.72 -5.99
N MET A 306 5.67 7.85 -5.75
CA MET A 306 5.43 6.69 -4.90
C MET A 306 5.14 7.22 -3.49
N GLN A 307 3.86 7.46 -3.19
CA GLN A 307 3.46 8.22 -2.03
C GLN A 307 3.17 7.26 -0.87
N VAL A 308 3.81 7.59 0.24
CA VAL A 308 3.70 6.91 1.52
C VAL A 308 2.38 7.30 2.19
N ALA A 309 1.47 6.34 2.39
CA ALA A 309 0.27 6.53 3.22
C ALA A 309 0.64 6.41 4.72
N PRO A 310 0.44 7.45 5.56
CA PRO A 310 0.80 7.37 6.96
C PRO A 310 -0.38 7.21 7.90
N PHE A 311 -0.13 6.53 9.02
CA PHE A 311 -1.09 6.23 10.08
C PHE A 311 -1.11 7.31 11.17
N HIS A 312 -2.28 7.47 11.80
CA HIS A 312 -2.48 8.43 12.87
C HIS A 312 -2.02 7.86 14.24
N ASN A 313 -0.88 8.31 14.77
CA ASN A 313 -0.57 8.25 16.22
C ASN A 313 0.67 9.09 16.59
N GLU A 314 0.49 10.06 17.48
CA GLU A 314 1.58 10.96 17.96
C GLU A 314 2.50 10.38 19.03
N ALA A 315 2.32 9.12 19.47
CA ALA A 315 3.15 8.55 20.55
C ALA A 315 3.98 7.33 20.14
N VAL A 316 4.02 6.98 18.85
CA VAL A 316 4.95 5.98 18.33
C VAL A 316 5.27 6.36 16.89
N LEU A 317 6.45 6.94 16.69
CA LEU A 317 7.03 7.37 15.40
C LEU A 317 7.13 6.17 14.44
N LYS A 318 6.05 5.79 13.74
CA LYS A 318 6.00 4.61 12.88
C LYS A 318 5.12 4.86 11.66
N MET A 319 5.71 5.53 10.66
CA MET A 319 5.23 5.46 9.28
C MET A 319 5.71 4.12 8.71
N ILE A 320 4.81 3.25 8.28
CA ILE A 320 5.18 2.14 7.40
C ILE A 320 5.20 2.74 6.00
N PHE A 321 6.29 2.56 5.25
CA PHE A 321 6.32 2.92 3.84
C PHE A 321 5.26 2.09 3.11
N SER A 322 4.07 2.64 2.93
CA SER A 322 3.10 2.10 1.99
C SER A 322 3.54 2.55 0.61
N PHE A 323 4.31 1.76 -0.15
CA PHE A 323 4.51 2.04 -1.58
C PHE A 323 3.24 1.67 -2.34
N SER A 324 2.13 2.35 -2.05
CA SER A 324 1.01 2.32 -2.97
C SER A 324 1.37 3.28 -4.11
N VAL A 325 1.21 2.84 -5.35
CA VAL A 325 1.50 3.71 -6.48
C VAL A 325 0.47 4.85 -6.51
N VAL A 326 0.97 6.07 -6.39
CA VAL A 326 0.18 7.30 -6.50
C VAL A 326 0.67 8.06 -7.72
N MET A 327 -0.23 8.28 -8.67
CA MET A 327 0.09 9.09 -9.84
C MET A 327 -0.68 10.39 -9.78
N LEU A 328 0.04 11.51 -9.78
CA LEU A 328 -0.56 12.84 -9.77
C LEU A 328 -0.30 13.52 -11.10
N THR A 329 -1.35 14.07 -11.68
CA THR A 329 -1.26 14.93 -12.86
C THR A 329 -1.92 16.27 -12.57
N LYS A 330 -1.37 17.35 -13.11
CA LYS A 330 -2.06 18.65 -13.06
C LYS A 330 -3.41 18.52 -13.76
N LYS A 331 -4.40 19.29 -13.32
CA LYS A 331 -5.64 19.38 -14.06
C LYS A 331 -5.33 19.88 -15.47
N ALA A 332 -5.78 19.17 -16.50
CA ALA A 332 -5.71 19.71 -17.85
C ALA A 332 -6.46 21.04 -17.86
N LEU A 333 -5.79 22.12 -18.24
CA LEU A 333 -6.47 23.38 -18.54
C LEU A 333 -7.44 23.07 -19.68
N ASN A 334 -8.74 23.32 -19.48
CA ASN A 334 -9.69 23.25 -20.59
C ASN A 334 -9.14 24.11 -21.74
N PRO A 335 -9.03 23.60 -22.97
CA PRO A 335 -8.65 24.41 -24.13
C PRO A 335 -9.73 25.44 -24.53
N ALA A 336 -10.67 25.77 -23.65
CA ALA A 336 -11.74 26.72 -23.88
C ALA A 336 -11.91 27.62 -22.65
N SER A 337 -11.21 28.74 -22.67
CA SER A 337 -11.54 29.97 -21.92
C SER A 337 -11.04 31.17 -22.70
#